data_AF-A0A4R2C6Z0-F1
#
_entry.id   AF-A0A4R2C6Z0-F1
#
_cell.length_a   1.000
_cell.length_b   1.000
_cell.length_c   1.000
_cell.angle_alpha   90.00
_cell.angle_beta   90.00
_cell.angle_gamma   90.00
#
_symmetry.space_group_name_H-M   'P 1'
#
loop_
_entity.id
_entity.type
_entity.pdbx_description
1 polymer ?
#
loop_
_entity_poly.entity_id
_entity_poly.type
_entity_poly.pdbx_seq_one_letter_code
_entity_poly.pdbx_strand_id
1 'polypeptide(L)'
;MVEVLIAVASAAALLAAVWIGLRVAGRLRTHFGHRRDSSLQQTPTSEPQIQQPVPTATNRSVPDRTAECQDCGERNPTGSTFCHHCSAYLGWEDGDVEQSSTSAPRDSDDDGRLDASNDRSVPDRTAECQDCGERNPTGSTFCYHCSAYLGWEDGDMVQSSTSAPRDSDSDVDRLQIQLPTTVAQAAEPIGSVEIDPSTVSLDAAVRKALGIEVRLGALGIDVPPLRQGRSDIVRVVISRGQKADGIIAALVADSQVPATEVINTSAVMVVDLMGRSFRVERLNPPEGEQIVSDTATWDFDVLPLIAGKQSLTVSASMRVPVPGHGERAVSVPSLTREFTIQVDRLYAGRTFVQRNWQWVGTSVLAAAAIVAGIIWR
;
A
#
# COMPACT_ATOMS: atom_id res chain seq x y z
N MET A 1 -37.97 4.29 -52.75
CA MET A 1 -37.11 3.26 -53.39
C MET A 1 -35.64 3.43 -53.00
N VAL A 2 -35.04 4.63 -53.11
CA VAL A 2 -33.62 4.87 -52.73
C VAL A 2 -33.36 4.63 -51.23
N GLU A 3 -34.24 5.07 -50.33
CA GLU A 3 -34.06 4.84 -48.89
C GLU A 3 -34.16 3.36 -48.48
N VAL A 4 -35.01 2.60 -49.17
CA VAL A 4 -35.12 1.14 -48.97
C VAL A 4 -33.84 0.45 -49.42
N LEU A 5 -33.23 0.89 -50.53
CA LEU A 5 -31.93 0.39 -50.99
C LEU A 5 -30.80 0.70 -50.00
N ILE A 6 -30.79 1.89 -49.40
CA ILE A 6 -29.80 2.26 -48.37
C ILE A 6 -29.98 1.41 -47.10
N ALA A 7 -31.22 1.18 -46.65
CA ALA A 7 -31.51 0.33 -45.50
C ALA A 7 -31.09 -1.12 -45.73
N VAL A 8 -31.37 -1.69 -46.92
CA VAL A 8 -30.98 -3.06 -47.28
C VAL A 8 -29.46 -3.20 -47.39
N ALA A 9 -28.77 -2.21 -47.97
CA ALA A 9 -27.31 -2.21 -48.04
C ALA A 9 -26.66 -2.14 -46.65
N SER A 10 -27.24 -1.35 -45.74
CA SER A 10 -26.77 -1.23 -44.35
C SER A 10 -26.95 -2.53 -43.56
N ALA A 11 -28.10 -3.19 -43.71
CA ALA A 11 -28.37 -4.48 -43.07
C ALA A 11 -27.45 -5.60 -43.61
N ALA A 12 -27.21 -5.62 -44.92
CA ALA A 12 -26.29 -6.58 -45.54
C ALA A 12 -24.84 -6.37 -45.06
N ALA A 13 -24.40 -5.12 -44.90
CA ALA A 13 -23.08 -4.80 -44.37
C ALA A 13 -22.90 -5.27 -42.92
N LEU A 14 -23.92 -5.10 -42.06
CA LEU A 14 -23.90 -5.58 -40.68
C LEU A 14 -23.87 -7.11 -40.60
N LEU A 15 -24.66 -7.80 -41.41
CA LEU A 15 -24.65 -9.27 -41.47
C LEU A 15 -23.32 -9.82 -41.99
N ALA A 16 -22.72 -9.17 -43.00
CA ALA A 16 -21.40 -9.53 -43.50
C ALA A 16 -20.31 -9.34 -42.43
N ALA A 17 -20.35 -8.24 -41.67
CA ALA A 17 -19.41 -7.99 -40.58
C ALA A 17 -19.53 -9.05 -39.46
N VAL A 18 -20.77 -9.42 -39.08
CA VAL A 18 -21.02 -10.48 -38.09
C VAL A 18 -20.51 -11.84 -38.59
N TRP A 19 -20.75 -12.17 -39.86
CA TRP A 19 -20.30 -13.44 -40.44
C TRP A 19 -18.78 -13.55 -40.56
N ILE A 20 -18.11 -12.45 -40.94
CA ILE A 20 -16.63 -12.39 -40.97
C ILE A 20 -16.07 -12.55 -39.55
N GLY A 21 -16.65 -11.88 -38.55
CA GLY A 21 -16.26 -12.03 -37.14
C GLY A 21 -16.38 -13.48 -36.64
N LEU A 22 -17.48 -14.16 -36.97
CA LEU A 22 -17.70 -15.58 -36.62
C LEU A 22 -16.70 -16.52 -37.30
N ARG A 23 -16.34 -16.28 -38.57
CA ARG A 23 -15.32 -17.11 -39.27
C ARG A 23 -13.92 -16.95 -38.71
N VAL A 24 -13.52 -15.72 -38.35
CA VAL A 24 -12.20 -15.46 -37.74
C VAL A 24 -12.11 -16.12 -36.36
N ALA A 25 -13.18 -16.05 -35.55
CA ALA A 25 -13.25 -16.73 -34.26
C ALA A 25 -13.21 -18.27 -34.38
N GLY A 26 -13.77 -18.84 -35.46
CA GLY A 26 -13.74 -20.28 -35.73
C GLY A 26 -12.35 -20.81 -36.11
N ARG A 27 -11.55 -20.04 -36.85
CA ARG A 27 -10.20 -20.44 -37.29
C ARG A 27 -9.14 -20.43 -36.19
N LEU A 28 -9.35 -19.69 -35.10
CA LEU A 28 -8.44 -19.65 -33.96
C LEU A 28 -8.59 -20.85 -33.02
N ARG A 29 -9.56 -21.74 -33.26
CA ARG A 29 -9.87 -22.87 -32.36
C ARG A 29 -9.09 -24.14 -32.63
N THR A 30 -8.28 -24.21 -33.70
CA THR A 30 -7.58 -25.45 -34.09
C THR A 30 -6.10 -25.50 -33.72
N HIS A 31 -5.55 -24.53 -32.98
CA HIS A 31 -4.12 -24.50 -32.64
C HIS A 31 -3.74 -24.67 -31.16
N PHE A 32 -4.70 -24.86 -30.25
CA PHE A 32 -4.37 -25.23 -28.87
C PHE A 32 -4.35 -26.75 -28.70
N GLY A 33 -3.17 -27.31 -28.95
CA GLY A 33 -2.84 -28.70 -28.74
C GLY A 33 -2.87 -29.11 -27.26
N HIS A 34 -3.21 -30.38 -27.07
CA HIS A 34 -3.09 -31.19 -25.86
C HIS A 34 -1.99 -30.73 -24.89
N ARG A 35 -2.40 -30.27 -23.70
CA ARG A 35 -1.59 -30.43 -22.48
C ARG A 35 -2.29 -31.51 -21.65
N ARG A 36 -1.59 -32.63 -21.45
CA ARG A 36 -2.05 -33.79 -20.69
C ARG A 36 -2.24 -33.40 -19.22
N ASP A 37 -3.44 -33.63 -18.71
CA ASP A 37 -3.71 -33.68 -17.28
C ASP A 37 -3.14 -35.00 -16.72
N SER A 38 -2.01 -34.91 -16.03
CA SER A 38 -1.56 -35.97 -15.12
C SER A 38 -2.31 -35.81 -13.81
N SER A 39 -3.47 -36.45 -13.72
CA SER A 39 -4.23 -36.62 -12.48
C SER A 39 -3.53 -37.67 -11.63
N LEU A 40 -2.74 -37.24 -10.64
CA LEU A 40 -2.30 -38.11 -9.54
C LEU A 40 -3.46 -38.22 -8.55
N GLN A 41 -4.03 -39.42 -8.46
CA GLN A 41 -4.94 -39.84 -7.40
C GLN A 41 -4.22 -39.70 -6.05
N GLN A 42 -4.72 -38.81 -5.19
CA GLN A 42 -4.42 -38.84 -3.76
C GLN A 42 -5.55 -39.57 -3.04
N THR A 43 -5.20 -40.71 -2.45
CA THR A 43 -6.00 -41.42 -1.45
C THR A 43 -6.15 -40.58 -0.17
N PRO A 44 -7.33 -40.52 0.45
CA PRO A 44 -7.49 -39.87 1.74
C PRO A 44 -6.93 -40.76 2.85
N THR A 45 -5.83 -40.34 3.47
CA THR A 45 -5.35 -40.88 4.74
C THR A 45 -6.05 -40.15 5.87
N SER A 46 -6.91 -40.87 6.59
CA SER A 46 -7.58 -40.41 7.80
C SER A 46 -6.58 -40.25 8.95
N GLU A 47 -6.48 -39.03 9.48
CA GLU A 47 -5.63 -38.66 10.61
C GLU A 47 -6.42 -38.73 11.94
N PRO A 48 -5.82 -39.19 13.06
CA PRO A 48 -6.53 -39.36 14.33
C PRO A 48 -6.66 -38.04 15.08
N GLN A 49 -7.88 -37.71 15.53
CA GLN A 49 -8.13 -36.55 16.38
C GLN A 49 -7.62 -36.76 17.82
N ILE A 50 -6.69 -35.92 18.25
CA ILE A 50 -6.29 -35.76 19.65
C ILE A 50 -7.10 -34.60 20.23
N GLN A 51 -7.91 -34.88 21.25
CA GLN A 51 -8.66 -33.90 22.03
C GLN A 51 -7.71 -33.04 22.86
N GLN A 52 -7.74 -31.72 22.66
CA GLN A 52 -7.13 -30.74 23.57
C GLN A 52 -8.12 -30.33 24.68
N PRO A 53 -7.66 -30.19 25.94
CA PRO A 53 -8.50 -29.77 27.05
C PRO A 53 -8.79 -28.25 27.02
N VAL A 54 -10.04 -27.92 27.35
CA VAL A 54 -10.61 -26.57 27.44
C VAL A 54 -10.10 -25.85 28.71
N PRO A 55 -9.44 -24.67 28.61
CA PRO A 55 -9.24 -23.82 29.78
C PRO A 55 -10.50 -22.97 30.03
N THR A 56 -11.01 -23.06 31.25
CA THR A 56 -12.11 -22.23 31.76
C THR A 56 -11.54 -20.89 32.22
N ALA A 57 -11.84 -19.80 31.52
CA ALA A 57 -11.54 -18.45 31.95
C ALA A 57 -12.85 -17.69 32.21
N THR A 58 -13.07 -17.30 33.46
CA THR A 58 -14.21 -16.52 33.93
C THR A 58 -14.03 -15.07 33.49
N ASN A 59 -14.75 -14.62 32.46
CA ASN A 59 -14.66 -13.27 31.93
C ASN A 59 -15.78 -12.38 32.49
N ARG A 60 -15.41 -11.23 33.08
CA ARG A 60 -16.35 -10.18 33.46
C ARG A 60 -16.87 -9.51 32.19
N SER A 61 -18.18 -9.52 32.02
CA SER A 61 -18.88 -8.91 30.89
C SER A 61 -18.73 -7.38 30.89
N VAL A 62 -17.84 -6.89 30.03
CA VAL A 62 -17.82 -5.50 29.55
C VAL A 62 -18.91 -5.38 28.47
N PRO A 63 -19.76 -4.34 28.46
CA PRO A 63 -20.79 -4.20 27.44
C PRO A 63 -20.16 -4.09 26.05
N ASP A 64 -20.49 -5.07 25.21
CA ASP A 64 -20.04 -5.18 23.83
C ASP A 64 -20.67 -4.06 23.00
N ARG A 65 -19.91 -2.99 22.76
CA ARG A 65 -20.32 -1.92 21.85
C ARG A 65 -19.90 -2.32 20.44
N THR A 66 -20.82 -2.26 19.49
CA THR A 66 -20.57 -2.51 18.05
C THR A 66 -21.05 -1.32 17.24
N ALA A 67 -20.28 -0.90 16.23
CA ALA A 67 -20.65 0.15 15.29
C ALA A 67 -21.24 -0.46 14.00
N GLU A 68 -22.41 0.01 13.56
CA GLU A 68 -23.07 -0.47 12.35
C GLU A 68 -22.61 0.34 11.12
N CYS A 69 -22.20 -0.35 10.06
CA CYS A 69 -21.70 0.31 8.85
C CYS A 69 -22.87 0.97 8.09
N GLN A 70 -22.77 2.28 7.83
CA GLN A 70 -23.83 3.01 7.11
C GLN A 70 -24.01 2.55 5.65
N ASP A 71 -22.95 2.01 5.03
CA ASP A 71 -22.98 1.60 3.62
C ASP A 71 -23.60 0.20 3.41
N CYS A 72 -23.42 -0.73 4.36
CA CYS A 72 -23.85 -2.12 4.18
C CYS A 72 -24.66 -2.72 5.34
N GLY A 73 -24.78 -2.05 6.49
CA GLY A 73 -25.50 -2.52 7.67
C GLY A 73 -24.75 -3.56 8.52
N GLU A 74 -23.52 -3.92 8.18
CA GLU A 74 -22.75 -4.89 8.97
C GLU A 74 -22.28 -4.28 10.31
N ARG A 75 -22.35 -5.07 11.39
CA ARG A 75 -21.85 -4.67 12.72
C ARG A 75 -20.36 -4.94 12.83
N ASN A 76 -19.60 -3.93 13.25
CA ASN A 76 -18.15 -3.98 13.38
C ASN A 76 -17.75 -3.82 14.86
N PRO A 77 -16.61 -4.41 15.27
CA PRO A 77 -16.03 -4.19 16.60
C PRO A 77 -15.81 -2.70 16.89
N THR A 78 -15.93 -2.30 18.16
CA THR A 78 -15.54 -0.94 18.58
C THR A 78 -14.07 -0.68 18.26
N GLY A 79 -13.78 0.46 17.64
CA GLY A 79 -12.43 0.86 17.21
C GLY A 79 -12.05 0.43 15.80
N SER A 80 -12.91 -0.31 15.07
CA SER A 80 -12.67 -0.60 13.66
C SER A 80 -12.76 0.67 12.82
N THR A 81 -11.65 1.06 12.20
CA THR A 81 -11.57 2.22 11.29
C THR A 81 -12.32 1.98 9.97
N PHE A 82 -12.45 0.71 9.56
CA PHE A 82 -13.09 0.29 8.31
C PHE A 82 -14.05 -0.87 8.55
N CYS A 83 -15.09 -0.96 7.72
CA CYS A 83 -16.01 -2.08 7.75
C CYS A 83 -15.34 -3.37 7.24
N HIS A 84 -15.43 -4.46 8.00
CA HIS A 84 -14.86 -5.75 7.60
C HIS A 84 -15.54 -6.38 6.38
N HIS A 85 -16.77 -5.99 6.06
CA HIS A 85 -17.52 -6.55 4.94
C HIS A 85 -17.31 -5.80 3.62
N CYS A 86 -17.43 -4.47 3.64
CA CYS A 86 -17.40 -3.65 2.43
C CYS A 86 -16.22 -2.66 2.35
N SER A 87 -15.36 -2.62 3.37
CA SER A 87 -14.20 -1.72 3.47
C SER A 87 -14.54 -0.21 3.50
N ALA A 88 -15.81 0.14 3.72
CA ALA A 88 -16.23 1.52 3.94
C ALA A 88 -15.57 2.09 5.22
N TYR A 89 -15.14 3.35 5.18
CA TYR A 89 -14.58 4.04 6.35
C TYR A 89 -15.70 4.34 7.34
N LEU A 90 -15.53 3.95 8.61
CA LEU A 90 -16.58 4.04 9.63
C LEU A 90 -16.56 5.36 10.42
N GLY A 91 -15.61 6.25 10.13
CA GLY A 91 -15.37 7.45 10.95
C GLY A 91 -14.56 7.11 12.21
N TRP A 92 -13.64 7.99 12.57
CA TRP A 92 -13.03 8.01 13.90
C TRP A 92 -13.81 9.05 14.70
N GLU A 93 -14.66 8.61 15.62
CA GLU A 93 -15.15 9.51 16.66
C GLU A 93 -14.03 9.60 17.68
N ASP A 94 -13.41 10.78 17.76
CA ASP A 94 -12.42 11.10 18.79
C ASP A 94 -13.07 10.77 20.14
N GLY A 95 -12.59 9.71 20.79
CA GLY A 95 -13.16 9.26 22.05
C GLY A 95 -13.12 10.41 23.04
N ASP A 96 -14.30 10.92 23.42
CA ASP A 96 -14.44 11.90 24.48
C ASP A 96 -13.74 11.36 25.73
N VAL A 97 -12.57 11.93 26.02
CA VAL A 97 -11.89 11.72 27.30
C VAL A 97 -12.81 12.32 28.36
N GLU A 98 -13.51 11.46 29.11
CA GLU A 98 -14.29 11.84 30.29
C GLU A 98 -13.40 12.66 31.25
N GLN A 99 -13.46 13.99 31.15
CA GLN A 99 -12.98 14.89 32.18
C GLN A 99 -13.91 14.78 33.38
N SER A 100 -13.49 13.99 34.37
CA SER A 100 -14.07 13.96 35.70
C SER A 100 -14.08 15.37 36.28
N SER A 101 -15.26 15.99 36.27
CA SER A 101 -15.50 17.33 36.76
C SER A 101 -15.73 17.29 38.27
N THR A 102 -14.70 17.66 39.05
CA THR A 102 -14.87 17.99 40.47
C THR A 102 -15.35 19.43 40.57
N SER A 103 -16.56 19.61 41.07
CA SER A 103 -17.25 20.88 41.26
C SER A 103 -16.77 21.66 42.49
N ALA A 104 -16.41 22.95 42.32
CA ALA A 104 -16.49 24.04 43.33
C ALA A 104 -16.30 25.43 42.64
N PRO A 105 -16.61 26.58 43.27
CA PRO A 105 -17.59 27.52 42.74
C PRO A 105 -17.02 28.84 42.17
N ARG A 106 -17.93 29.52 41.45
CA ARG A 106 -17.90 30.90 40.94
C ARG A 106 -17.25 31.91 41.89
N ASP A 107 -16.49 32.86 41.33
CA ASP A 107 -16.79 34.28 41.44
C ASP A 107 -15.86 35.15 40.58
N SER A 108 -16.40 36.30 40.17
CA SER A 108 -15.72 37.55 39.79
C SER A 108 -15.46 37.82 38.31
N ASP A 109 -16.38 38.61 37.77
CA ASP A 109 -16.20 39.75 36.86
C ASP A 109 -14.75 40.23 36.67
N ASP A 110 -14.28 40.27 35.42
CA ASP A 110 -13.32 41.30 34.99
C ASP A 110 -13.46 41.59 33.48
N ASP A 111 -13.88 42.83 33.19
CA ASP A 111 -14.02 43.41 31.86
C ASP A 111 -12.64 43.93 31.39
N GLY A 112 -11.89 43.07 30.71
CA GLY A 112 -10.52 43.36 30.28
C GLY A 112 -10.29 43.19 28.78
N ARG A 113 -10.73 44.19 28.00
CA ARG A 113 -10.18 44.66 26.70
C ARG A 113 -8.97 43.85 26.15
N LEU A 114 -9.23 42.95 25.20
CA LEU A 114 -8.17 42.28 24.43
C LEU A 114 -7.74 43.15 23.25
N ASP A 115 -6.54 43.71 23.35
CA ASP A 115 -5.81 44.30 22.25
C ASP A 115 -5.42 43.21 21.24
N ALA A 116 -5.95 43.33 20.04
CA ALA A 116 -5.52 42.60 18.87
C ALA A 116 -4.17 43.16 18.40
N SER A 117 -3.06 42.48 18.70
CA SER A 117 -1.82 42.46 17.88
C SER A 117 -0.67 41.75 18.60
N ASN A 118 -0.54 40.43 18.42
CA ASN A 118 0.78 39.79 18.39
C ASN A 118 0.70 38.44 17.69
N ASP A 119 0.40 38.48 16.40
CA ASP A 119 0.58 37.34 15.49
C ASP A 119 2.08 37.23 15.18
N ARG A 120 2.82 36.60 16.10
CA ARG A 120 4.21 36.19 15.85
C ARG A 120 4.16 34.98 14.92
N SER A 121 4.23 35.25 13.62
CA SER A 121 4.45 34.24 12.61
C SER A 121 5.74 33.48 12.96
N VAL A 122 5.58 32.26 13.50
CA VAL A 122 6.68 31.32 13.66
C VAL A 122 7.22 31.08 12.25
N PRO A 123 8.52 31.33 11.97
CA PRO A 123 9.06 31.12 10.63
C PRO A 123 8.84 29.65 10.27
N ASP A 124 8.13 29.43 9.18
CA ASP A 124 7.87 28.12 8.60
C ASP A 124 9.22 27.53 8.17
N ARG A 125 9.82 26.72 9.05
CA ARG A 125 11.12 26.12 8.78
C ARG A 125 10.87 24.97 7.81
N THR A 126 11.55 25.01 6.67
CA THR A 126 11.51 23.96 5.65
C THR A 126 12.92 23.45 5.38
N ALA A 127 13.11 22.13 5.31
CA ALA A 127 14.34 21.49 4.88
C ALA A 127 14.29 21.15 3.38
N GLU A 128 15.33 21.49 2.63
CA GLU A 128 15.41 21.21 1.19
C GLU A 128 16.01 19.81 0.96
N CYS A 129 15.35 18.99 0.14
CA CYS A 129 15.83 17.65 -0.17
C CYS A 129 17.09 17.69 -1.03
N GLN A 130 18.19 17.10 -0.57
CA GLN A 130 19.45 17.08 -1.33
C GLN A 130 19.36 16.36 -2.67
N ASP A 131 18.43 15.39 -2.80
CA ASP A 131 18.30 14.58 -4.02
C ASP A 131 17.43 15.23 -5.10
N CYS A 132 16.41 16.03 -4.72
CA CYS A 132 15.45 16.57 -5.68
C CYS A 132 15.19 18.09 -5.57
N GLY A 133 15.71 18.77 -4.53
CA GLY A 133 15.51 20.19 -4.30
C GLY A 133 14.15 20.59 -3.72
N GLU A 134 13.25 19.64 -3.47
CA GLU A 134 11.92 19.95 -2.93
C GLU A 134 12.01 20.36 -1.44
N ARG A 135 11.23 21.38 -1.05
CA ARG A 135 11.15 21.85 0.34
C ARG A 135 10.15 21.00 1.12
N ASN A 136 10.61 20.46 2.25
CA ASN A 136 9.82 19.62 3.14
C ASN A 136 9.65 20.33 4.49
N PRO A 137 8.53 20.10 5.21
CA PRO A 137 8.35 20.59 6.58
C PRO A 137 9.48 20.13 7.50
N THR A 138 9.97 20.99 8.41
CA THR A 138 10.94 20.59 9.43
C THR A 138 10.43 19.40 10.26
N GLY A 139 11.28 18.40 10.47
CA GLY A 139 10.94 17.13 11.14
C GLY A 139 10.54 15.99 10.19
N SER A 140 10.39 16.25 8.89
CA SER A 140 10.11 15.21 7.90
C SER A 140 11.30 14.27 7.75
N THR A 141 11.12 12.98 8.06
CA THR A 141 12.16 11.94 7.92
C THR A 141 12.47 11.60 6.46
N PHE A 142 11.49 11.78 5.57
CA PHE A 142 11.57 11.47 4.14
C PHE A 142 11.03 12.64 3.32
N CYS A 143 11.56 12.81 2.11
CA CYS A 143 11.06 13.77 1.14
C CYS A 143 9.69 13.33 0.59
N TYR A 144 8.67 14.19 0.67
CA TYR A 144 7.33 13.90 0.14
C TYR A 144 7.31 13.72 -1.38
N HIS A 145 8.28 14.26 -2.11
CA HIS A 145 8.33 14.16 -3.57
C HIS A 145 9.10 12.92 -4.06
N CYS A 146 10.29 12.65 -3.52
CA CYS A 146 11.16 11.58 -4.04
C CYS A 146 11.39 10.42 -3.06
N SER A 147 10.84 10.47 -1.85
CA SER A 147 11.04 9.48 -0.77
C SER A 147 12.50 9.32 -0.29
N ALA A 148 13.42 10.20 -0.70
CA ALA A 148 14.77 10.24 -0.18
C ALA A 148 14.76 10.54 1.32
N TYR A 149 15.62 9.85 2.08
CA TYR A 149 15.79 10.09 3.50
C TYR A 149 16.49 11.43 3.74
N LEU A 150 15.87 12.33 4.51
CA LEU A 150 16.35 13.70 4.68
C LEU A 150 17.35 13.88 5.83
N GLY A 151 17.62 12.81 6.59
CA GLY A 151 18.36 12.90 7.84
C GLY A 151 17.50 13.45 8.97
N TRP A 152 17.75 13.01 10.19
CA TRP A 152 17.21 13.64 11.39
C TRP A 152 18.32 14.56 11.91
N GLU A 153 18.16 15.87 11.73
CA GLU A 153 19.00 16.82 12.44
C GLU A 153 18.47 16.89 13.87
N ASP A 154 19.18 16.23 14.79
CA ASP A 154 18.93 16.35 16.23
C ASP A 154 18.92 17.84 16.57
N GLY A 155 17.77 18.34 17.01
CA GLY A 155 17.63 19.72 17.47
C GLY A 155 18.67 20.02 18.54
N ASP A 156 19.62 20.88 18.16
CA ASP A 156 20.59 21.58 19.00
C ASP A 156 21.54 20.73 19.86
N MET A 157 22.60 20.23 19.23
CA MET A 157 23.95 20.35 19.81
C MET A 157 24.87 21.07 18.83
N VAL A 158 25.12 22.34 19.10
CA VAL A 158 26.20 23.12 18.47
C VAL A 158 27.54 22.44 18.81
N GLN A 159 28.01 21.56 17.94
CA GLN A 159 29.44 21.23 17.87
C GLN A 159 30.09 22.19 16.88
N SER A 160 30.69 23.25 17.42
CA SER A 160 31.69 24.02 16.72
C SER A 160 32.88 23.10 16.41
N SER A 161 32.90 22.49 15.23
CA SER A 161 34.10 21.86 14.69
C SER A 161 35.02 22.95 14.13
N THR A 162 36.02 23.31 14.94
CA THR A 162 37.19 24.09 14.58
C THR A 162 37.94 23.39 13.44
N SER A 163 37.98 24.01 12.26
CA SER A 163 38.83 23.60 11.15
C SER A 163 40.29 23.96 11.43
N ALA A 164 41.20 23.02 11.16
CA ALA A 164 42.64 23.21 11.26
C ALA A 164 43.15 24.24 10.21
N PRO A 165 44.23 24.98 10.50
CA PRO A 165 44.75 26.00 9.59
C PRO A 165 45.50 25.36 8.41
N ARG A 166 45.22 25.84 7.21
CA ARG A 166 46.14 25.77 6.07
C ARG A 166 46.97 27.04 6.09
N ASP A 167 48.29 26.87 6.18
CA ASP A 167 49.27 27.92 5.90
C ASP A 167 49.07 28.47 4.50
N SER A 168 48.88 29.78 4.38
CA SER A 168 49.27 30.57 3.22
C SER A 168 49.26 32.05 3.61
N ASP A 169 50.47 32.56 3.80
CA ASP A 169 50.82 33.98 3.86
C ASP A 169 50.20 34.75 2.69
N SER A 170 49.51 35.84 2.96
CA SER A 170 49.87 37.17 2.43
C SER A 170 49.03 38.26 3.07
N ASP A 171 49.75 39.23 3.63
CA ASP A 171 49.28 40.53 4.10
C ASP A 171 48.41 41.27 3.06
N VAL A 172 47.44 42.07 3.55
CA VAL A 172 47.37 43.53 3.35
C VAL A 172 46.06 44.10 3.97
N ASP A 173 46.26 45.07 4.86
CA ASP A 173 45.43 46.22 5.27
C ASP A 173 43.93 46.08 5.63
N ARG A 174 43.69 46.18 6.95
CA ARG A 174 43.15 47.37 7.64
C ARG A 174 41.91 48.03 7.01
N LEU A 175 40.74 47.84 7.63
CA LEU A 175 39.73 48.89 7.88
C LEU A 175 38.84 48.55 9.09
N GLN A 176 38.20 49.59 9.61
CA GLN A 176 37.79 49.81 11.01
C GLN A 176 36.43 49.20 11.42
N ILE A 177 36.36 48.80 12.70
CA ILE A 177 35.34 49.10 13.73
C ILE A 177 33.86 49.02 13.31
N GLN A 178 33.11 48.10 13.93
CA GLN A 178 31.93 48.41 14.77
C GLN A 178 31.48 47.19 15.59
N LEU A 179 31.47 47.35 16.92
CA LEU A 179 30.81 46.44 17.88
C LEU A 179 29.29 46.65 17.81
N PRO A 180 28.47 45.59 17.69
CA PRO A 180 27.10 45.65 18.16
C PRO A 180 27.00 45.18 19.62
N THR A 181 26.41 46.08 20.39
CA THR A 181 25.91 46.00 21.75
C THR A 181 25.26 44.65 22.11
N THR A 182 25.75 44.09 23.21
CA THR A 182 25.17 42.99 23.97
C THR A 182 23.74 43.32 24.39
N VAL A 183 22.75 42.67 23.78
CA VAL A 183 21.38 42.62 24.31
C VAL A 183 21.28 41.37 25.17
N ALA A 184 21.31 41.57 26.49
CA ALA A 184 20.93 40.57 27.46
C ALA A 184 19.43 40.29 27.33
N GLN A 185 19.06 39.27 26.56
CA GLN A 185 17.72 38.71 26.59
C GLN A 185 17.64 37.67 27.70
N ALA A 186 16.74 37.93 28.64
CA ALA A 186 16.35 37.05 29.72
C ALA A 186 15.88 35.71 29.13
N ALA A 187 16.64 34.65 29.40
CA ALA A 187 16.21 33.29 29.18
C ALA A 187 15.15 32.94 30.21
N GLU A 188 13.91 32.77 29.76
CA GLU A 188 12.89 32.08 30.56
C GLU A 188 13.31 30.61 30.71
N PRO A 189 13.17 30.02 31.90
CA PRO A 189 13.54 28.63 32.14
C PRO A 189 12.59 27.72 31.35
N ILE A 190 13.08 27.22 30.22
CA ILE A 190 12.43 26.14 29.48
C ILE A 190 12.35 24.95 30.45
N GLY A 191 11.13 24.56 30.79
CA GLY A 191 10.84 23.46 31.69
C GLY A 191 11.63 22.22 31.27
N SER A 192 12.36 21.66 32.24
CA SER A 192 13.14 20.46 32.09
C SER A 192 12.21 19.33 31.68
N VAL A 193 12.18 19.02 30.38
CA VAL A 193 11.56 17.80 29.88
C VAL A 193 12.42 16.66 30.43
N GLU A 194 11.92 15.97 31.46
CA GLU A 194 12.50 14.72 31.96
C GLU A 194 12.41 13.69 30.83
N ILE A 195 13.48 13.60 30.03
CA ILE A 195 13.65 12.53 29.05
C ILE A 195 13.91 11.26 29.83
N ASP A 196 12.93 10.35 29.84
CA ASP A 196 13.04 9.05 30.49
C ASP A 196 14.24 8.27 29.89
N PRO A 197 15.27 7.96 30.69
CA PRO A 197 16.50 7.30 30.21
C PRO A 197 16.25 5.91 29.62
N SER A 198 15.07 5.32 29.82
CA SER A 198 14.68 4.06 29.19
C SER A 198 14.42 4.18 27.68
N THR A 199 14.02 5.35 27.19
CA THR A 199 13.73 5.59 25.76
C THR A 199 14.99 5.76 24.92
N VAL A 200 15.99 6.48 25.44
CA VAL A 200 17.32 6.68 24.79
C VAL A 200 18.06 5.35 24.59
N SER A 201 17.78 4.33 25.43
CA SER A 201 18.36 3.00 25.29
C SER A 201 17.76 2.18 24.14
N LEU A 202 16.48 2.39 23.80
CA LEU A 202 15.78 1.60 22.78
C LEU A 202 16.24 2.00 21.37
N ASP A 203 16.29 3.29 21.08
CA ASP A 203 16.70 3.79 19.76
C ASP A 203 18.14 3.39 19.43
N ALA A 204 19.04 3.43 20.42
CA ALA A 204 20.41 2.96 20.28
C ALA A 204 20.47 1.45 20.01
N ALA A 205 19.64 0.66 20.68
CA ALA A 205 19.54 -0.78 20.46
C ALA A 205 18.94 -1.12 19.07
N VAL A 206 17.90 -0.41 18.61
CA VAL A 206 17.32 -0.57 17.27
C VAL A 206 18.34 -0.22 16.20
N ARG A 207 19.02 0.92 16.33
CA ARG A 207 20.06 1.33 15.38
C ARG A 207 21.19 0.30 15.28
N LYS A 208 21.61 -0.26 16.41
CA LYS A 208 22.59 -1.34 16.46
C LYS A 208 22.08 -2.63 15.81
N ALA A 209 20.83 -3.02 16.08
CA ALA A 209 20.22 -4.20 15.48
C ALA A 209 20.08 -4.06 13.95
N LEU A 210 19.67 -2.88 13.47
CA LEU A 210 19.58 -2.56 12.05
C LEU A 210 20.94 -2.71 11.34
N GLY A 211 22.02 -2.20 11.94
CA GLY A 211 23.36 -2.31 11.35
C GLY A 211 23.92 -3.73 11.26
N ILE A 212 23.40 -4.68 12.04
CA ILE A 212 23.86 -6.08 12.05
C ILE A 212 23.01 -6.94 11.12
N GLU A 213 21.69 -6.76 11.16
CA GLU A 213 20.74 -7.69 10.54
C GLU A 213 20.32 -7.28 9.12
N VAL A 214 20.31 -5.97 8.84
CA VAL A 214 19.83 -5.44 7.56
C VAL A 214 20.89 -5.63 6.48
N ARG A 215 20.46 -6.18 5.34
CA ARG A 215 21.29 -6.36 4.14
C ARG A 215 20.55 -5.83 2.93
N LEU A 216 21.29 -5.32 1.95
CA LEU A 216 20.73 -5.04 0.63
C LEU A 216 20.32 -6.35 -0.04
N GLY A 217 19.11 -6.35 -0.57
CA GLY A 217 18.53 -7.45 -1.34
C GLY A 217 17.71 -6.90 -2.50
N ALA A 218 16.93 -7.77 -3.13
CA ALA A 218 16.04 -7.37 -4.21
C ALA A 218 14.64 -7.96 -4.00
N LEU A 219 13.64 -7.23 -4.44
CA LEU A 219 12.25 -7.67 -4.50
C LEU A 219 11.87 -7.79 -5.98
N GLY A 220 11.37 -8.96 -6.35
CA GLY A 220 10.74 -9.21 -7.65
C GLY A 220 9.26 -9.49 -7.48
N ILE A 221 8.44 -8.99 -8.39
CA ILE A 221 7.02 -9.35 -8.48
C ILE A 221 6.74 -10.03 -9.81
N ASP A 222 6.14 -11.21 -9.76
CA ASP A 222 5.58 -11.88 -10.92
C ASP A 222 4.05 -11.73 -10.93
N VAL A 223 3.57 -10.87 -11.84
CA VAL A 223 2.17 -10.67 -12.15
C VAL A 223 1.83 -11.32 -13.50
N PRO A 224 1.07 -12.43 -13.52
CA PRO A 224 0.60 -13.01 -14.77
C PRO A 224 -0.47 -12.11 -15.42
N PRO A 225 -0.82 -12.32 -16.70
CA PRO A 225 -1.90 -11.57 -17.35
C PRO A 225 -3.26 -11.85 -16.70
N LEU A 226 -3.68 -10.91 -15.84
CA LEU A 226 -4.90 -11.02 -15.04
C LEU A 226 -6.18 -10.85 -15.86
N ARG A 227 -7.23 -11.61 -15.51
CA ARG A 227 -8.53 -11.57 -16.18
C ARG A 227 -9.65 -11.27 -15.19
N GLN A 228 -10.58 -10.39 -15.58
CA GLN A 228 -11.70 -10.04 -14.71
C GLN A 228 -12.53 -11.28 -14.34
N GLY A 229 -12.78 -11.45 -13.05
CA GLY A 229 -13.57 -12.56 -12.51
C GLY A 229 -12.88 -13.92 -12.51
N ARG A 230 -11.58 -13.98 -12.79
CA ARG A 230 -10.76 -15.19 -12.65
C ARG A 230 -9.63 -14.94 -11.66
N SER A 231 -9.45 -15.88 -10.74
CA SER A 231 -8.31 -15.92 -9.83
C SER A 231 -7.06 -16.38 -10.55
N ASP A 232 -5.97 -15.66 -10.36
CA ASP A 232 -4.63 -16.03 -10.80
C ASP A 232 -3.63 -15.73 -9.67
N ILE A 233 -2.50 -16.45 -9.64
CA ILE A 233 -1.50 -16.33 -8.57
C ILE A 233 -0.52 -15.21 -8.89
N VAL A 234 -0.42 -14.22 -8.01
CA VAL A 234 0.65 -13.22 -8.01
C VAL A 234 1.71 -13.66 -7.02
N ARG A 235 2.97 -13.68 -7.46
CA ARG A 235 4.10 -14.10 -6.62
C ARG A 235 5.01 -12.93 -6.35
N VAL A 236 5.36 -12.72 -5.09
CA VAL A 236 6.43 -11.80 -4.68
C VAL A 236 7.62 -12.62 -4.21
N VAL A 237 8.81 -12.30 -4.71
CA VAL A 237 10.06 -12.97 -4.35
C VAL A 237 11.00 -11.94 -3.75
N ILE A 238 11.51 -12.19 -2.56
CA ILE A 238 12.55 -11.36 -1.95
C ILE A 238 13.82 -12.18 -1.87
N SER A 239 14.94 -11.57 -2.27
CA SER A 239 16.27 -12.13 -2.07
C SER A 239 17.05 -11.36 -1.02
N ARG A 240 17.94 -12.06 -0.32
CA ARG A 240 18.90 -11.47 0.60
C ARG A 240 20.30 -11.52 -0.03
N GLY A 241 20.82 -10.37 -0.46
CA GLY A 241 22.14 -10.22 -1.05
C GLY A 241 22.18 -10.29 -2.59
N GLN A 242 23.23 -9.69 -3.17
CA GLN A 242 23.36 -9.42 -4.62
C GLN A 242 23.42 -10.66 -5.52
N LYS A 243 23.83 -11.83 -5.01
CA LYS A 243 23.96 -13.03 -5.85
C LYS A 243 22.61 -13.58 -6.32
N ALA A 244 21.53 -13.24 -5.62
CA ALA A 244 20.21 -13.76 -5.89
C ALA A 244 19.40 -12.91 -6.89
N ASP A 245 19.96 -11.78 -7.36
CA ASP A 245 19.34 -10.94 -8.40
C ASP A 245 19.13 -11.72 -9.71
N GLY A 246 20.07 -12.60 -10.06
CA GLY A 246 19.94 -13.48 -11.23
C GLY A 246 18.82 -14.50 -11.09
N ILE A 247 18.51 -14.94 -9.87
CA ILE A 247 17.41 -15.89 -9.59
C ILE A 247 16.07 -15.17 -9.73
N ILE A 248 15.97 -13.96 -9.17
CA ILE A 248 14.76 -13.13 -9.30
C ILE A 248 14.52 -12.78 -10.77
N ALA A 249 15.55 -12.33 -11.48
CA ALA A 249 15.42 -12.00 -12.90
C ALA A 249 14.93 -13.19 -13.74
N ALA A 250 15.41 -14.41 -13.43
CA ALA A 250 14.94 -15.62 -14.11
C ALA A 250 13.48 -15.98 -13.76
N LEU A 251 13.07 -15.80 -12.50
CA LEU A 251 11.70 -16.09 -12.06
C LEU A 251 10.67 -15.10 -12.62
N VAL A 252 11.06 -13.84 -12.81
CA VAL A 252 10.18 -12.76 -13.22
C VAL A 252 10.24 -12.51 -14.75
N ALA A 253 11.06 -13.26 -15.48
CA ALA A 253 11.29 -13.08 -16.92
C ALA A 253 10.01 -13.14 -17.78
N ASP A 254 9.04 -13.96 -17.39
CA ASP A 254 7.78 -14.15 -18.11
C ASP A 254 6.64 -13.24 -17.60
N SER A 255 6.94 -12.35 -16.65
CA SER A 255 5.94 -11.52 -16.01
C SER A 255 5.42 -10.43 -16.94
N GLN A 256 4.14 -10.06 -16.79
CA GLN A 256 3.58 -8.93 -17.54
C GLN A 256 4.18 -7.59 -17.08
N VAL A 257 4.53 -7.50 -15.81
CA VAL A 257 5.12 -6.31 -15.18
C VAL A 257 6.35 -6.76 -14.40
N PRO A 258 7.47 -7.05 -15.09
CA PRO A 258 8.69 -7.41 -14.41
C PRO A 258 9.23 -6.18 -13.70
N ALA A 259 9.03 -6.13 -12.39
CA ALA A 259 9.63 -5.12 -11.54
C ALA A 259 10.57 -5.82 -10.56
N THR A 260 11.85 -5.45 -10.69
CA THR A 260 12.88 -5.79 -9.71
C THR A 260 13.31 -4.50 -9.05
N GLU A 261 13.21 -4.43 -7.72
CA GLU A 261 13.57 -3.26 -6.94
C GLU A 261 14.58 -3.65 -5.86
N VAL A 262 15.61 -2.83 -5.66
CA VAL A 262 16.59 -3.03 -4.60
C VAL A 262 15.99 -2.55 -3.28
N ILE A 263 15.97 -3.42 -2.26
CA ILE A 263 15.38 -3.11 -0.96
C ILE A 263 16.31 -3.51 0.19
N ASN A 264 16.11 -2.90 1.35
CA ASN A 264 16.67 -3.39 2.60
C ASN A 264 15.90 -4.64 3.04
N THR A 265 16.62 -5.67 3.45
CA THR A 265 16.09 -6.98 3.84
C THR A 265 16.66 -7.42 5.18
N SER A 266 15.90 -8.20 5.95
CA SER A 266 16.36 -8.81 7.19
C SER A 266 16.14 -10.33 7.14
N ALA A 267 16.56 -11.07 8.17
CA ALA A 267 16.26 -12.50 8.24
C ALA A 267 14.76 -12.81 8.24
N VAL A 268 13.91 -11.86 8.64
CA VAL A 268 12.47 -12.07 8.71
C VAL A 268 11.74 -10.93 8.01
N MET A 269 10.90 -11.28 7.04
CA MET A 269 10.18 -10.31 6.21
C MET A 269 8.69 -10.59 6.28
N VAL A 270 7.90 -9.53 6.17
CA VAL A 270 6.45 -9.57 5.99
C VAL A 270 6.13 -8.89 4.67
N VAL A 271 5.31 -9.52 3.84
CA VAL A 271 4.87 -8.96 2.56
C VAL A 271 3.35 -8.97 2.49
N ASP A 272 2.78 -7.79 2.27
CA ASP A 272 1.36 -7.58 2.05
C ASP A 272 1.10 -7.15 0.61
N LEU A 273 -0.03 -7.59 0.06
CA LEU A 273 -0.49 -7.24 -1.27
C LEU A 273 -1.92 -6.73 -1.18
N MET A 274 -2.18 -5.52 -1.69
CA MET A 274 -3.46 -4.85 -1.52
C MET A 274 -3.88 -4.14 -2.82
N GLY A 275 -5.17 -4.02 -3.07
CA GLY A 275 -5.67 -3.22 -4.19
C GLY A 275 -7.19 -3.11 -4.18
N ARG A 276 -7.73 -1.90 -4.38
CA ARG A 276 -9.18 -1.64 -4.24
C ARG A 276 -10.04 -2.41 -5.24
N SER A 277 -9.48 -2.73 -6.40
CA SER A 277 -10.19 -3.42 -7.50
C SER A 277 -9.91 -4.93 -7.53
N PHE A 278 -9.34 -5.47 -6.46
CA PHE A 278 -8.93 -6.86 -6.36
C PHE A 278 -9.42 -7.47 -5.05
N ARG A 279 -9.83 -8.73 -5.09
CA ARG A 279 -9.85 -9.57 -3.89
C ARG A 279 -8.52 -10.29 -3.83
N VAL A 280 -7.78 -10.10 -2.75
CA VAL A 280 -6.45 -10.68 -2.54
C VAL A 280 -6.53 -11.62 -1.35
N GLU A 281 -6.16 -12.87 -1.56
CA GLU A 281 -6.04 -13.88 -0.51
C GLU A 281 -4.60 -14.38 -0.46
N ARG A 282 -4.01 -14.36 0.73
CA ARG A 282 -2.64 -14.84 0.93
C ARG A 282 -2.64 -16.36 0.99
N LEU A 283 -1.81 -17.01 0.18
CA LEU A 283 -1.71 -18.47 0.12
C LEU A 283 -0.51 -19.00 0.90
N ASN A 284 0.65 -18.35 0.79
CA ASN A 284 1.88 -18.82 1.42
C ASN A 284 2.82 -17.66 1.74
N PRO A 285 3.38 -17.59 2.97
CA PRO A 285 2.90 -18.26 4.18
C PRO A 285 1.57 -17.65 4.65
N PRO A 286 0.68 -18.37 5.35
CA PRO A 286 -0.62 -17.82 5.77
C PRO A 286 -0.49 -16.63 6.74
N GLU A 287 0.54 -16.63 7.59
CA GLU A 287 0.80 -15.58 8.58
C GLU A 287 1.44 -14.33 7.96
N GLY A 288 1.94 -14.41 6.71
CA GLY A 288 2.64 -13.32 6.01
C GLY A 288 4.10 -13.14 6.39
N GLU A 289 4.49 -13.59 7.57
CA GLU A 289 5.87 -13.58 8.03
C GLU A 289 6.63 -14.79 7.51
N GLN A 290 7.81 -14.56 6.93
CA GLN A 290 8.69 -15.62 6.45
C GLN A 290 10.16 -15.32 6.75
N ILE A 291 10.91 -16.38 7.07
CA ILE A 291 12.37 -16.32 7.17
C ILE A 291 12.97 -16.27 5.76
N VAL A 292 13.84 -15.29 5.51
CA VAL A 292 14.57 -15.09 4.26
C VAL A 292 16.04 -15.49 4.46
N SER A 293 16.38 -16.71 4.03
CA SER A 293 17.76 -17.20 4.02
C SER A 293 18.55 -16.61 2.85
N ASP A 294 18.26 -17.09 1.64
CA ASP A 294 18.77 -16.56 0.37
C ASP A 294 17.65 -15.94 -0.45
N THR A 295 16.52 -16.65 -0.56
CA THR A 295 15.29 -16.20 -1.20
C THR A 295 14.07 -16.67 -0.41
N ALA A 296 12.99 -15.92 -0.49
CA ALA A 296 11.68 -16.28 0.04
C ALA A 296 10.57 -15.85 -0.94
N THR A 297 9.42 -16.50 -0.88
CA THR A 297 8.34 -16.35 -1.84
C THR A 297 7.00 -16.21 -1.14
N TRP A 298 6.25 -15.18 -1.49
CA TRP A 298 4.87 -14.97 -1.07
C TRP A 298 3.95 -15.16 -2.26
N ASP A 299 3.01 -16.09 -2.12
CA ASP A 299 2.03 -16.37 -3.16
C ASP A 299 0.67 -15.80 -2.71
N PHE A 300 0.03 -15.05 -3.60
CA PHE A 300 -1.27 -14.43 -3.38
C PHE A 300 -2.23 -14.88 -4.47
N ASP A 301 -3.41 -15.34 -4.10
CA ASP A 301 -4.53 -15.53 -5.01
C ASP A 301 -5.20 -14.18 -5.25
N VAL A 302 -5.17 -13.70 -6.50
CA VAL A 302 -5.66 -12.38 -6.86
C VAL A 302 -6.81 -12.52 -7.85
N LEU A 303 -7.98 -12.06 -7.43
CA LEU A 303 -9.20 -12.01 -8.24
C LEU A 303 -9.52 -10.56 -8.63
N PRO A 304 -9.33 -10.16 -9.91
CA PRO A 304 -9.68 -8.83 -10.37
C PRO A 304 -11.19 -8.66 -10.45
N LEU A 305 -11.71 -7.64 -9.78
CA LEU A 305 -13.14 -7.33 -9.71
C LEU A 305 -13.57 -6.39 -10.86
N ILE A 306 -12.67 -5.50 -11.28
CA ILE A 306 -12.94 -4.48 -12.30
C ILE A 306 -11.92 -4.62 -13.45
N ALA A 307 -12.39 -4.56 -14.70
CA ALA A 307 -11.51 -4.58 -15.87
C ALA A 307 -10.81 -3.23 -16.12
N GLY A 308 -9.80 -3.20 -17.00
CA GLY A 308 -9.05 -1.98 -17.34
C GLY A 308 -7.74 -1.83 -16.59
N LYS A 309 -7.23 -0.59 -16.51
CA LYS A 309 -6.01 -0.25 -15.77
C LYS A 309 -6.35 -0.18 -14.29
N GLN A 310 -5.70 -1.01 -13.47
CA GLN A 310 -5.97 -1.12 -12.05
C GLN A 310 -4.66 -1.08 -11.25
N SER A 311 -4.73 -0.52 -10.06
CA SER A 311 -3.59 -0.38 -9.14
C SER A 311 -3.49 -1.55 -8.17
N LEU A 312 -2.30 -2.13 -8.05
CA LEU A 312 -1.98 -3.13 -7.03
C LEU A 312 -0.77 -2.63 -6.23
N THR A 313 -0.86 -2.63 -4.91
CA THR A 313 0.17 -2.14 -4.00
C THR A 313 0.83 -3.31 -3.29
N VAL A 314 2.15 -3.44 -3.43
CA VAL A 314 2.97 -4.34 -2.61
C VAL A 314 3.57 -3.53 -1.47
N SER A 315 3.46 -4.03 -0.24
CA SER A 315 4.20 -3.51 0.91
C SER A 315 5.10 -4.60 1.48
N ALA A 316 6.39 -4.30 1.59
CA ALA A 316 7.36 -5.18 2.23
C ALA A 316 7.88 -4.49 3.50
N SER A 317 7.93 -5.25 4.60
CA SER A 317 8.42 -4.78 5.89
C SER A 317 9.41 -5.77 6.47
N MET A 318 10.46 -5.26 7.12
CA MET A 318 11.45 -6.05 7.85
C MET A 318 11.00 -6.21 9.31
N ARG A 319 11.17 -7.42 9.86
CA ARG A 319 11.06 -7.67 11.30
C ARG A 319 12.46 -7.83 11.89
N VAL A 320 12.88 -6.82 12.65
CA VAL A 320 14.22 -6.80 13.25
C VAL A 320 14.12 -7.12 14.74
N PRO A 321 14.72 -8.23 15.21
CA PRO A 321 14.75 -8.53 16.64
C PRO A 321 15.68 -7.55 17.35
N VAL A 322 15.20 -6.94 18.44
CA VAL A 322 15.99 -6.00 19.24
C VAL A 322 16.53 -6.72 20.47
N PRO A 323 17.87 -6.90 20.61
CA PRO A 323 18.45 -7.60 21.74
C PRO A 323 18.05 -6.97 23.08
N GLY A 324 17.57 -7.79 24.02
CA GLY A 324 17.18 -7.33 25.37
C GLY A 324 15.77 -6.76 25.48
N HIS A 325 14.96 -6.80 24.42
CA HIS A 325 13.55 -6.32 24.44
C HIS A 325 12.51 -7.42 24.14
N GLY A 326 12.90 -8.69 24.36
CA GLY A 326 12.05 -9.86 24.15
C GLY A 326 11.81 -10.16 22.67
N GLU A 327 10.76 -10.94 22.39
CA GLU A 327 10.36 -11.33 21.03
C GLU A 327 9.67 -10.21 20.23
N ARG A 328 9.63 -8.97 20.75
CA ARG A 328 9.04 -7.83 20.05
C ARG A 328 9.95 -7.39 18.91
N ALA A 329 9.71 -7.93 17.73
CA ALA A 329 10.33 -7.44 16.51
C ALA A 329 9.76 -6.06 16.16
N VAL A 330 10.65 -5.11 15.84
CA VAL A 330 10.24 -3.81 15.29
C VAL A 330 9.97 -3.99 13.80
N SER A 331 8.79 -3.55 13.36
CA SER A 331 8.42 -3.56 11.94
C SER A 331 8.91 -2.28 11.28
N VAL A 332 9.82 -2.39 10.32
CA VAL A 332 10.36 -1.26 9.57
C VAL A 332 9.94 -1.40 8.10
N PRO A 333 9.18 -0.45 7.53
CA PRO A 333 8.79 -0.52 6.13
C PRO A 333 10.04 -0.44 5.25
N SER A 334 10.20 -1.39 4.32
CA SER A 334 11.31 -1.37 3.37
C SER A 334 10.88 -0.83 2.00
N LEU A 335 9.66 -1.12 1.57
CA LEU A 335 9.14 -0.67 0.29
C LEU A 335 7.61 -0.65 0.30
N THR A 336 7.02 0.36 -0.34
CA THR A 336 5.62 0.33 -0.77
C THR A 336 5.55 0.77 -2.22
N ARG A 337 5.06 -0.09 -3.10
CA ARG A 337 5.07 0.14 -4.55
C ARG A 337 3.72 -0.13 -5.18
N GLU A 338 3.26 0.80 -6.00
CA GLU A 338 2.02 0.69 -6.78
C GLU A 338 2.32 0.29 -8.23
N PHE A 339 1.61 -0.72 -8.73
CA PHE A 339 1.72 -1.24 -10.09
C PHE A 339 0.40 -1.03 -10.84
N THR A 340 0.47 -0.51 -12.06
CA THR A 340 -0.70 -0.43 -12.95
C THR A 340 -0.77 -1.67 -13.83
N ILE A 341 -1.78 -2.51 -13.63
CA ILE A 341 -1.99 -3.75 -14.37
C ILE A 341 -3.16 -3.57 -15.34
N GLN A 342 -3.04 -4.13 -16.55
CA GLN A 342 -4.12 -4.12 -17.54
C GLN A 342 -4.92 -5.42 -17.45
N VAL A 343 -6.11 -5.34 -16.87
CA VAL A 343 -7.06 -6.47 -16.81
C VAL A 343 -7.81 -6.57 -18.14
N ASP A 344 -7.79 -7.76 -18.74
CA ASP A 344 -8.39 -7.99 -20.07
C ASP A 344 -9.92 -7.82 -20.05
N ARG A 345 -10.42 -6.92 -20.91
CA ARG A 345 -11.86 -6.60 -21.09
C ARG A 345 -12.58 -7.60 -21.97
N LEU A 346 -11.87 -8.24 -22.90
CA LEU A 346 -12.48 -9.15 -23.88
C LEU A 346 -13.09 -10.38 -23.22
N TYR A 347 -12.53 -10.80 -22.08
CA TYR A 347 -13.05 -11.93 -21.31
C TYR A 347 -14.45 -11.66 -20.74
N ALA A 348 -14.71 -10.44 -20.24
CA ALA A 348 -16.02 -10.06 -19.71
C ALA A 348 -17.10 -10.06 -20.81
N GLY A 349 -16.80 -9.50 -21.98
CA GLY A 349 -17.72 -9.48 -23.12
C GLY A 349 -18.07 -10.89 -23.61
N ARG A 350 -17.06 -11.78 -23.72
CA ARG A 350 -17.29 -13.16 -24.14
C ARG A 350 -18.13 -13.94 -23.13
N THR A 351 -17.84 -13.78 -21.85
CA THR A 351 -18.56 -14.49 -20.78
C THR A 351 -19.99 -13.96 -20.66
N PHE A 352 -20.20 -12.65 -20.81
CA PHE A 352 -21.53 -12.05 -20.84
C PHE A 352 -22.36 -12.61 -22.01
N VAL A 353 -21.82 -12.64 -23.22
CA VAL A 353 -22.52 -13.20 -24.39
C VAL A 353 -22.81 -14.69 -24.18
N GLN A 354 -21.86 -15.46 -23.62
CA GLN A 354 -22.08 -16.88 -23.35
C GLN A 354 -23.15 -17.13 -22.28
N ARG A 355 -23.24 -16.27 -21.25
CA ARG A 355 -24.23 -16.41 -20.18
C ARG A 355 -25.60 -15.86 -20.56
N ASN A 356 -25.63 -14.82 -21.39
CA ASN A 356 -26.84 -14.10 -21.80
C ASN A 356 -27.18 -14.32 -23.29
N TRP A 357 -26.72 -15.42 -23.89
CA TRP A 357 -26.92 -15.67 -25.33
C TRP A 357 -28.40 -15.72 -25.70
N GLN A 358 -29.27 -16.13 -24.77
CA GLN A 358 -30.72 -16.13 -24.95
C GLN A 358 -31.24 -14.71 -25.17
N TRP A 359 -30.85 -13.77 -24.31
CA TRP A 359 -31.22 -12.35 -24.44
C TRP A 359 -30.69 -11.74 -25.73
N VAL A 360 -29.41 -11.98 -26.03
CA VAL A 360 -28.80 -11.53 -27.29
C VAL A 360 -29.56 -12.08 -28.50
N GLY A 361 -29.92 -13.37 -28.49
CA GLY A 361 -30.73 -13.99 -29.53
C GLY A 361 -32.11 -13.36 -29.67
N THR A 362 -32.81 -13.13 -28.56
CA THR A 362 -34.13 -12.48 -28.58
C THR A 362 -34.08 -11.05 -29.11
N SER A 363 -33.07 -10.26 -28.73
CA SER A 363 -32.91 -8.90 -29.25
C SER A 363 -32.63 -8.88 -30.75
N VAL A 364 -31.80 -9.82 -31.24
CA VAL A 364 -31.53 -9.96 -32.68
C VAL A 364 -32.80 -10.36 -33.45
N LEU A 365 -33.57 -11.32 -32.94
CA LEU A 365 -34.84 -11.74 -33.57
C LEU A 365 -35.88 -10.62 -33.56
N ALA A 366 -36.02 -9.89 -32.45
CA ALA A 366 -36.95 -8.76 -32.35
C ALA A 366 -36.58 -7.66 -33.35
N ALA A 367 -35.29 -7.30 -33.43
CA ALA A 367 -34.81 -6.33 -34.41
C ALA A 367 -35.07 -6.80 -35.86
N ALA A 368 -34.82 -8.08 -36.16
CA ALA A 368 -35.10 -8.65 -37.48
C ALA A 368 -36.59 -8.61 -37.83
N ALA A 369 -37.48 -8.90 -36.88
CA ALA A 369 -38.92 -8.84 -37.07
C ALA A 369 -39.42 -7.41 -37.37
N ILE A 370 -38.87 -6.41 -36.66
CA ILE A 370 -39.19 -4.99 -36.90
C ILE A 370 -38.77 -4.59 -38.33
N VAL A 371 -37.55 -4.94 -38.74
CA VAL A 371 -37.05 -4.62 -40.09
C VAL A 371 -37.88 -5.31 -41.16
N ALA A 372 -38.24 -6.60 -40.98
CA ALA A 372 -39.10 -7.32 -41.91
C ALA A 372 -40.49 -6.67 -42.04
N GLY A 373 -41.08 -6.22 -40.92
CA GLY A 373 -42.37 -5.53 -40.92
C GLY A 373 -42.33 -4.19 -41.66
N ILE A 374 -41.22 -3.45 -41.59
CA ILE A 374 -41.04 -2.19 -42.33
C ILE A 374 -40.90 -2.45 -43.85
N ILE A 375 -40.20 -3.51 -44.24
CA ILE A 375 -40.00 -3.84 -45.67
C ILE A 375 -41.30 -4.29 -46.34
N TRP A 376 -42.20 -4.93 -45.59
CA TRP A 376 -43.42 -5.50 -46.16
C TRP A 376 -44.58 -4.51 -46.30
N ARG A 377 -44.45 -3.33 -45.67
CA ARG A 377 -45.40 -2.24 -45.72
C ARG A 377 -45.01 -1.25 -46.83
#